data_AF-W9T795-F1
#
_entry.id   AF-W9T795-F1
#
_cell.length_a   1.000
_cell.length_b   1.000
_cell.length_c   1.000
_cell.angle_alpha   90.00
_cell.angle_beta   90.00
_cell.angle_gamma   90.00
#
_symmetry.space_group_name_H-M   'P 1'
#
loop_
_entity.id
_entity.type
_entity.pdbx_description
1 polymer ?
#
loop_
_entity_poly.entity_id
_entity_poly.type
_entity_poly.pdbx_seq_one_letter_code
_entity_poly.pdbx_strand_id
1 'polypeptide(L)'
;MNSLPIIDIAPLYNADEAGHLAVAEAIDRACREWGFFYIKGHPISAERIATLSEHARRFFALPAEQKLEIDITKSQHHRGYGTVATEQLDPSQPCDLKETFDMGFHMPADHPEVLAGKPLRGPNRHPLQIEGWTELMEGTTATCRTLPARCCVLSRSPWASSATSSTSASSSPSACSA
;
A
#
# COMPACT_ATOMS: atom_id res chain seq x y z
N MET A 1 10.83 27.46 11.78
CA MET A 1 9.76 26.45 11.97
C MET A 1 10.00 25.37 10.93
N ASN A 2 10.36 24.15 11.36
CA ASN A 2 10.52 23.01 10.45
C ASN A 2 9.14 22.37 10.24
N SER A 3 8.30 22.99 9.44
CA SER A 3 7.05 22.37 8.99
C SER A 3 7.34 21.40 7.86
N LEU A 4 6.65 20.27 7.85
CA LEU A 4 6.78 19.30 6.78
C LEU A 4 6.25 19.86 5.47
N PRO A 5 6.89 19.54 4.33
CA PRO A 5 6.44 20.02 3.03
C PRO A 5 5.06 19.46 2.69
N ILE A 6 4.19 20.33 2.16
CA ILE A 6 2.91 19.96 1.56
C ILE A 6 3.05 20.17 0.05
N ILE A 7 2.97 19.08 -0.71
CA ILE A 7 3.16 19.07 -2.17
C ILE A 7 1.79 19.02 -2.84
N ASP A 8 1.52 19.97 -3.74
CA ASP A 8 0.32 19.94 -4.58
C ASP A 8 0.56 19.03 -5.77
N ILE A 9 -0.16 17.92 -5.85
CA ILE A 9 -0.03 16.95 -6.93
C ILE A 9 -1.10 17.13 -8.01
N ALA A 10 -1.93 18.19 -7.95
CA ALA A 10 -2.95 18.47 -8.96
C ALA A 10 -2.39 18.52 -10.41
N PRO A 11 -1.18 19.06 -10.67
CA PRO A 11 -0.61 19.06 -12.03
C PRO A 11 -0.46 17.66 -12.61
N LEU A 12 -0.26 16.64 -11.77
CA LEU A 12 -0.16 15.25 -12.18
C LEU A 12 -1.44 14.71 -12.82
N TYR A 13 -2.58 15.40 -12.82
CA TYR A 13 -3.80 14.91 -13.49
C TYR A 13 -4.02 15.48 -14.87
N ASN A 14 -3.22 16.48 -15.27
CA ASN A 14 -3.35 17.17 -16.56
C ASN A 14 -2.23 16.77 -17.53
N ALA A 15 -2.28 17.24 -18.77
CA ALA A 15 -1.18 17.10 -19.72
C ALA A 15 -0.18 18.26 -19.55
N ASP A 16 0.39 18.40 -18.34
CA ASP A 16 1.30 19.49 -17.96
C ASP A 16 2.68 18.95 -17.62
N GLU A 17 3.57 18.87 -18.60
CA GLU A 17 4.94 18.34 -18.42
C GLU A 17 5.79 19.19 -17.46
N ALA A 18 5.62 20.51 -17.48
CA ALA A 18 6.36 21.41 -16.59
C ALA A 18 5.88 21.24 -15.14
N GLY A 19 4.56 21.17 -14.93
CA GLY A 19 3.98 20.88 -13.63
C GLY A 19 4.34 19.49 -13.12
N HIS A 20 4.37 18.49 -14.00
CA HIS A 20 4.85 17.14 -13.67
C HIS A 20 6.29 17.17 -13.13
N LEU A 21 7.21 17.85 -13.83
CA LEU A 21 8.60 17.97 -13.40
C LEU A 21 8.73 18.71 -12.06
N ALA A 22 8.01 19.81 -11.88
CA ALA A 22 8.02 20.58 -10.64
C ALA A 22 7.54 19.74 -9.43
N VAL A 23 6.51 18.91 -9.61
CA VAL A 23 6.04 17.99 -8.58
C VAL A 23 7.11 16.93 -8.26
N ALA A 24 7.76 16.37 -9.27
CA ALA A 24 8.82 15.38 -9.09
C ALA A 24 10.03 15.95 -8.33
N GLU A 25 10.48 17.16 -8.68
CA GLU A 25 11.57 17.86 -7.98
C GLU A 25 11.20 18.17 -6.52
N ALA A 26 9.95 18.57 -6.26
CA ALA A 26 9.47 18.80 -4.91
C ALA A 26 9.47 17.50 -4.07
N ILE A 27 9.08 16.38 -4.66
CA ILE A 27 9.11 15.06 -4.01
C ILE A 27 10.55 14.62 -3.74
N ASP A 28 11.46 14.71 -4.72
CA ASP A 28 12.88 14.33 -4.55
C ASP A 28 13.50 15.12 -3.39
N ARG A 29 13.34 16.44 -3.39
CA ARG A 29 13.82 17.31 -2.32
C ARG A 29 13.21 16.93 -0.97
N ALA A 30 11.91 16.69 -0.92
CA ALA A 30 11.23 16.32 0.32
C ALA A 30 11.75 14.99 0.90
N CYS A 31 11.95 14.00 0.04
CA CYS A 31 12.52 12.71 0.42
C CYS A 31 13.97 12.83 0.91
N ARG A 32 14.80 13.69 0.30
CA ARG A 32 16.20 13.89 0.70
C ARG A 32 16.36 14.66 2.01
N GLU A 33 15.53 15.66 2.24
CA GLU A 33 15.67 16.56 3.39
C GLU A 33 14.90 16.07 4.63
N TRP A 34 13.70 15.50 4.45
CA TRP A 34 12.86 15.06 5.58
C TRP A 34 12.58 13.56 5.57
N GLY A 35 12.56 12.92 4.40
CA GLY A 35 12.15 11.52 4.24
C GLY A 35 10.63 11.30 4.16
N PHE A 36 9.83 12.37 4.32
CA PHE A 36 8.37 12.33 4.25
C PHE A 36 7.76 13.70 3.94
N PHE A 37 6.51 13.70 3.45
CA PHE A 37 5.76 14.88 3.03
C PHE A 37 4.25 14.61 3.07
N TYR A 38 3.45 15.68 3.08
CA TYR A 38 2.01 15.60 2.83
C TYR A 38 1.70 15.93 1.37
N ILE A 39 0.59 15.40 0.86
CA ILE A 39 0.08 15.75 -0.47
C ILE A 39 -1.28 16.44 -0.38
N LYS A 40 -1.58 17.27 -1.37
CA LYS A 40 -2.92 17.79 -1.65
C LYS A 40 -3.20 17.76 -3.16
N GLY A 41 -4.43 18.04 -3.57
CA GLY A 41 -4.80 18.04 -4.99
C GLY A 41 -5.05 16.65 -5.59
N HIS A 42 -5.23 15.62 -4.75
CA HIS A 42 -5.66 14.29 -5.19
C HIS A 42 -7.17 14.21 -5.47
N PRO A 43 -7.65 13.28 -6.32
CA PRO A 43 -9.06 13.19 -6.70
C PRO A 43 -9.96 12.51 -5.65
N ILE A 44 -9.42 12.02 -4.54
CA ILE A 44 -10.20 11.38 -3.48
C ILE A 44 -11.00 12.45 -2.73
N SER A 45 -12.34 12.37 -2.81
CA SER A 45 -13.23 13.31 -2.14
C SER A 45 -13.22 13.13 -0.62
N ALA A 46 -13.52 14.21 0.11
CA ALA A 46 -13.68 14.15 1.57
C ALA A 46 -14.80 13.18 2.00
N GLU A 47 -15.88 13.11 1.21
CA GLU A 47 -16.96 12.13 1.41
C GLU A 47 -16.45 10.70 1.31
N ARG A 48 -15.64 10.37 0.29
CA ARG A 48 -15.06 9.02 0.15
C ARG A 48 -14.16 8.66 1.33
N ILE A 49 -13.35 9.61 1.81
CA ILE A 49 -12.50 9.41 3.00
C ILE A 49 -13.35 9.16 4.25
N ALA A 50 -14.43 9.93 4.43
CA ALA A 50 -15.36 9.74 5.55
C ALA A 50 -16.05 8.37 5.48
N THR A 51 -16.52 7.95 4.30
CA THR A 51 -17.16 6.65 4.09
C THR A 51 -16.20 5.48 4.33
N LEU A 52 -14.94 5.58 3.87
CA LEU A 52 -13.89 4.59 4.18
C LEU A 52 -13.66 4.45 5.68
N SER A 53 -13.53 5.58 6.36
CA SER A 53 -13.33 5.62 7.81
C SER A 53 -14.50 4.98 8.55
N GLU A 54 -15.72 5.22 8.08
CA GLU A 54 -16.93 4.62 8.64
C GLU A 54 -17.02 3.12 8.42
N HIS A 55 -16.72 2.64 7.21
CA HIS A 55 -16.67 1.20 6.94
C HIS A 55 -15.63 0.52 7.82
N ALA A 56 -14.42 1.08 7.91
CA ALA A 56 -13.37 0.55 8.77
C ALA A 56 -13.82 0.43 10.23
N ARG A 57 -14.45 1.48 10.80
CA ARG A 57 -15.01 1.42 12.17
C ARG A 57 -16.05 0.32 12.32
N ARG A 58 -16.99 0.20 11.37
CA ARG A 58 -18.01 -0.85 11.37
C ARG A 58 -17.38 -2.25 11.35
N PHE A 59 -16.33 -2.45 10.54
CA PHE A 59 -15.62 -3.72 10.46
C PHE A 59 -14.93 -4.07 11.78
N PHE A 60 -14.14 -3.15 12.34
CA PHE A 60 -13.40 -3.43 13.58
C PHE A 60 -14.32 -3.57 14.80
N ALA A 61 -15.53 -3.01 14.75
CA ALA A 61 -16.58 -3.21 15.75
C ALA A 61 -17.32 -4.57 15.64
N LEU A 62 -17.10 -5.36 14.59
CA LEU A 62 -17.71 -6.70 14.48
C LEU A 62 -17.16 -7.65 15.56
N PRO A 63 -17.94 -8.68 15.94
CA PRO A 63 -17.44 -9.78 16.77
C PRO A 63 -16.19 -10.42 16.17
N ALA A 64 -15.28 -10.88 17.04
CA ALA A 64 -13.99 -11.44 16.62
C ALA A 64 -14.17 -12.62 15.66
N GLU A 65 -15.20 -13.45 15.87
CA GLU A 65 -15.50 -14.62 15.04
C GLU A 65 -15.78 -14.23 13.59
N GLN A 66 -16.48 -13.11 13.37
CA GLN A 66 -16.80 -12.61 12.04
C GLN A 66 -15.56 -12.01 11.36
N LYS A 67 -14.73 -11.27 12.11
CA LYS A 67 -13.47 -10.73 11.56
C LYS A 67 -12.51 -11.86 11.15
N LEU A 68 -12.48 -12.95 11.93
CA LEU A 68 -11.65 -14.14 11.68
C LEU A 68 -12.07 -14.97 10.45
N GLU A 69 -13.25 -14.73 9.86
CA GLU A 69 -13.63 -15.36 8.58
C GLU A 69 -12.67 -15.00 7.45
N ILE A 70 -12.05 -13.83 7.53
CA ILE A 70 -11.03 -13.36 6.59
C ILE A 70 -9.62 -13.33 7.20
N ASP A 71 -9.34 -14.18 8.19
CA ASP A 71 -8.03 -14.28 8.87
C ASP A 71 -6.84 -14.33 7.90
N ILE A 72 -5.92 -13.37 8.04
CA ILE A 72 -4.75 -13.15 7.18
C ILE A 72 -3.78 -14.33 7.20
N THR A 73 -3.69 -15.07 8.31
CA THR A 73 -2.79 -16.24 8.46
C THR A 73 -3.23 -17.40 7.57
N LYS A 74 -4.51 -17.43 7.18
CA LYS A 74 -5.09 -18.42 6.24
C LYS A 74 -4.99 -17.99 4.78
N SER A 75 -4.42 -16.81 4.52
CA SER A 75 -4.24 -16.28 3.16
C SER A 75 -2.87 -16.65 2.59
N GLN A 76 -2.85 -17.26 1.42
CA GLN A 76 -1.61 -17.50 0.65
C GLN A 76 -0.98 -16.20 0.13
N HIS A 77 -1.73 -15.09 0.18
CA HIS A 77 -1.35 -13.83 -0.44
C HIS A 77 -1.16 -12.71 0.58
N HIS A 78 -1.27 -13.01 1.89
CA HIS A 78 -1.23 -12.02 2.98
C HIS A 78 -2.32 -10.94 2.79
N ARG A 79 -3.58 -11.38 2.87
CA ARG A 79 -4.78 -10.56 2.69
C ARG A 79 -5.82 -10.90 3.75
N GLY A 80 -6.51 -9.88 4.24
CA GLY A 80 -7.61 -10.01 5.19
C GLY A 80 -7.27 -9.46 6.57
N TYR A 81 -7.86 -10.05 7.61
CA TYR A 81 -7.81 -9.54 8.98
C TYR A 81 -6.62 -10.07 9.78
N GLY A 82 -5.83 -9.18 10.36
CA GLY A 82 -4.83 -9.49 11.37
C GLY A 82 -5.38 -9.21 12.78
N THR A 83 -5.32 -10.21 13.67
CA THR A 83 -5.65 -10.01 15.09
C THR A 83 -4.56 -9.19 15.78
N VAL A 84 -4.86 -8.69 16.98
CA VAL A 84 -3.87 -8.03 17.84
C VAL A 84 -2.65 -8.94 18.03
N ALA A 85 -1.45 -8.35 17.92
CA ALA A 85 -0.16 -9.05 18.02
C ALA A 85 0.15 -10.06 16.90
N THR A 86 -0.58 -10.03 15.78
CA THR A 86 -0.26 -10.85 14.59
C THR A 86 1.06 -10.43 13.93
N GLU A 87 1.37 -9.12 13.95
CA GLU A 87 2.55 -8.58 13.28
C GLU A 87 3.68 -8.28 14.27
N GLN A 88 4.90 -8.65 13.88
CA GLN A 88 6.15 -8.36 14.58
C GLN A 88 7.23 -8.05 13.55
N LEU A 89 7.67 -6.79 13.48
CA LEU A 89 8.68 -6.36 12.50
C LEU A 89 10.10 -6.72 12.93
N ASP A 90 10.38 -6.63 14.23
CA ASP A 90 11.64 -7.01 14.83
C ASP A 90 11.39 -8.15 15.84
N PRO A 91 11.90 -9.36 15.59
CA PRO A 91 11.76 -10.50 16.50
C PRO A 91 12.27 -10.25 17.92
N SER A 92 13.13 -9.23 18.11
CA SER A 92 13.66 -8.83 19.42
C SER A 92 12.74 -7.86 20.18
N GLN A 93 11.70 -7.33 19.54
CA GLN A 93 10.75 -6.38 20.12
C GLN A 93 9.38 -7.02 20.36
N PRO A 94 8.53 -6.45 21.23
CA PRO A 94 7.15 -6.92 21.39
C PRO A 94 6.35 -6.85 20.08
N CYS A 95 5.36 -7.73 19.93
CA CYS A 95 4.43 -7.67 18.81
C CYS A 95 3.59 -6.38 18.82
N ASP A 96 3.07 -6.01 17.65
CA ASP A 96 2.29 -4.81 17.49
C ASP A 96 0.89 -4.95 18.10
N LEU A 97 0.55 -4.04 19.02
CA LEU A 97 -0.76 -4.00 19.67
C LEU A 97 -1.81 -3.31 18.80
N LYS A 98 -2.05 -3.87 17.62
CA LYS A 98 -3.04 -3.39 16.64
C LYS A 98 -3.72 -4.55 15.95
N GLU A 99 -4.98 -4.37 15.61
CA GLU A 99 -5.63 -5.19 14.59
C GLU A 99 -5.50 -4.52 13.22
N THR A 100 -5.48 -5.31 12.16
CA THR A 100 -5.27 -4.83 10.78
C THR A 100 -6.30 -5.40 9.82
N PHE A 101 -6.53 -4.66 8.73
CA PHE A 101 -7.16 -5.19 7.52
C PHE A 101 -6.23 -4.88 6.36
N ASP A 102 -5.72 -5.93 5.73
CA ASP A 102 -4.71 -5.83 4.67
C ASP A 102 -5.29 -6.24 3.32
N MET A 103 -5.17 -5.33 2.37
CA MET A 103 -5.54 -5.55 0.98
C MET A 103 -4.43 -5.06 0.05
N GLY A 104 -4.37 -5.65 -1.14
CA GLY A 104 -3.44 -5.24 -2.19
C GLY A 104 -4.16 -5.00 -3.50
N PHE A 105 -3.39 -4.98 -4.59
CA PHE A 105 -3.98 -5.02 -5.92
C PHE A 105 -4.71 -6.35 -6.12
N HIS A 106 -6.02 -6.29 -6.35
CA HIS A 106 -6.82 -7.47 -6.59
C HIS A 106 -6.34 -8.17 -7.86
N MET A 107 -5.98 -9.45 -7.75
CA MET A 107 -5.73 -10.32 -8.90
C MET A 107 -6.60 -11.56 -8.77
N PRO A 108 -7.45 -11.86 -9.76
CA PRO A 108 -8.23 -13.08 -9.79
C PRO A 108 -7.37 -14.34 -9.63
N ALA A 109 -7.95 -15.41 -9.09
CA ALA A 109 -7.23 -16.65 -8.79
C ALA A 109 -6.63 -17.33 -10.04
N ASP A 110 -7.21 -17.08 -11.22
CA ASP A 110 -6.77 -17.58 -12.52
C ASP A 110 -5.75 -16.66 -13.22
N HIS A 111 -5.36 -15.54 -12.59
CA HIS A 111 -4.36 -14.64 -13.15
C HIS A 111 -2.99 -15.35 -13.27
N PRO A 112 -2.22 -15.19 -14.36
CA PRO A 112 -0.98 -15.94 -14.59
C PRO A 112 0.06 -15.81 -13.47
N GLU A 113 0.15 -14.64 -12.84
CA GLU A 113 1.08 -14.44 -11.71
C GLU A 113 0.64 -15.15 -10.43
N VAL A 114 -0.66 -15.32 -10.23
CA VAL A 114 -1.24 -16.03 -9.08
C VAL A 114 -1.03 -17.53 -9.27
N LEU A 115 -1.32 -18.04 -10.47
CA LEU A 115 -1.04 -19.43 -10.85
C LEU A 115 0.46 -19.77 -10.77
N ALA A 116 1.33 -18.81 -11.09
CA ALA A 116 2.78 -18.96 -10.94
C ALA A 116 3.27 -18.86 -9.48
N GLY A 117 2.38 -18.68 -8.50
CA GLY A 117 2.73 -18.61 -7.08
C GLY A 117 3.59 -17.41 -6.70
N LYS A 118 3.52 -16.30 -7.46
CA LYS A 118 4.33 -15.11 -7.15
C LYS A 118 3.93 -14.56 -5.77
N PRO A 119 4.91 -14.23 -4.89
CA PRO A 119 4.62 -13.72 -3.55
C PRO A 119 3.69 -12.50 -3.58
N LEU A 120 2.74 -12.46 -2.63
CA LEU A 120 1.79 -11.36 -2.44
C LEU A 120 0.90 -11.06 -3.66
N ARG A 121 0.80 -11.97 -4.64
CA ARG A 121 -0.10 -11.87 -5.79
C ARG A 121 -1.32 -12.78 -5.60
N GLY A 122 -2.52 -12.22 -5.55
CA GLY A 122 -3.76 -12.99 -5.46
C GLY A 122 -4.98 -12.16 -5.10
N PRO A 123 -6.15 -12.81 -4.93
CA PRO A 123 -7.39 -12.12 -4.63
C PRO A 123 -7.37 -11.52 -3.23
N ASN A 124 -8.02 -10.37 -3.07
CA ASN A 124 -8.30 -9.81 -1.75
C ASN A 124 -9.38 -10.64 -1.03
N ARG A 125 -9.41 -10.56 0.30
CA ARG A 125 -10.43 -11.18 1.14
C ARG A 125 -11.21 -10.07 1.83
N HIS A 126 -12.52 -10.00 1.58
CA HIS A 126 -13.39 -8.94 2.08
C HIS A 126 -14.46 -9.52 3.03
N PRO A 127 -14.87 -8.77 4.07
CA PRO A 127 -15.98 -9.16 4.93
C PRO A 127 -17.29 -9.16 4.14
N LEU A 128 -18.15 -10.15 4.40
CA LEU A 128 -19.47 -10.25 3.77
C LEU A 128 -20.54 -9.47 4.54
N GLN A 129 -20.24 -9.08 5.78
CA GLN A 129 -21.17 -8.45 6.74
C GLN A 129 -21.38 -6.95 6.47
N ILE A 130 -20.54 -6.33 5.63
CA ILE A 130 -20.60 -4.91 5.32
C ILE A 130 -20.85 -4.74 3.83
N GLU A 131 -22.08 -4.41 3.50
CA GLU A 131 -22.50 -4.10 2.13
C GLU A 131 -21.66 -2.95 1.54
N GLY A 132 -21.25 -3.09 0.27
CA GLY A 132 -20.46 -2.09 -0.44
C GLY A 132 -18.98 -2.03 -0.07
N TRP A 133 -18.51 -2.90 0.83
CA TRP A 133 -17.11 -2.90 1.27
C TRP A 133 -16.13 -3.09 0.12
N THR A 134 -16.36 -4.11 -0.72
CA THR A 134 -15.45 -4.47 -1.82
C THR A 134 -15.33 -3.33 -2.82
N GLU A 135 -16.46 -2.80 -3.28
CA GLU A 135 -16.52 -1.70 -4.25
C GLU A 135 -15.83 -0.44 -3.71
N LEU A 136 -16.07 -0.10 -2.44
CA LEU A 136 -15.48 1.06 -1.79
C LEU A 136 -13.95 0.92 -1.64
N MET A 137 -13.50 -0.21 -1.11
CA MET A 137 -12.09 -0.45 -0.80
C MET A 137 -11.27 -0.58 -2.08
N GLU A 138 -11.67 -1.45 -3.00
CA GLU A 138 -10.94 -1.66 -4.25
C GLU A 138 -11.01 -0.44 -5.18
N GLY A 139 -12.16 0.24 -5.24
CA GLY A 139 -12.32 1.48 -6.00
C GLY A 139 -11.44 2.62 -5.49
N THR A 140 -11.26 2.72 -4.17
CA THR A 140 -10.34 3.70 -3.58
C THR A 140 -8.89 3.34 -3.89
N THR A 141 -8.48 2.08 -3.70
CA THR A 141 -7.12 1.64 -4.01
C THR A 141 -6.77 1.82 -5.48
N ALA A 142 -7.71 1.57 -6.39
CA ALA A 142 -7.53 1.84 -7.82
C ALA A 142 -7.26 3.33 -8.08
N THR A 143 -7.98 4.22 -7.39
CA THR A 143 -7.75 5.68 -7.45
C THR A 143 -6.36 6.05 -6.92
N CYS A 144 -5.92 5.46 -5.81
CA CYS A 144 -4.59 5.69 -5.26
C CYS A 144 -3.47 5.20 -6.19
N ARG A 145 -3.71 4.17 -7.01
CA ARG A 145 -2.69 3.61 -7.91
C ARG A 145 -2.43 4.47 -9.15
N THR A 146 -3.36 5.31 -9.56
CA THR A 146 -3.12 6.24 -10.68
C THR A 146 -2.18 7.38 -10.28
N LEU A 147 -1.97 7.61 -8.97
CA LEU A 147 -1.08 8.64 -8.42
C LEU A 147 0.41 8.43 -8.78
N PRO A 148 1.04 7.26 -8.51
CA PRO A 148 2.49 7.10 -8.65
C PRO A 148 2.92 6.82 -10.10
N ALA A 149 2.01 6.31 -10.93
CA ALA A 149 2.28 6.01 -12.33
C ALA A 149 2.70 7.24 -13.15
N ARG A 150 2.32 8.45 -12.70
CA ARG A 150 2.69 9.72 -13.34
C ARG A 150 3.96 10.36 -12.79
N CYS A 151 4.34 10.07 -11.53
CA CYS A 151 5.64 10.48 -10.97
C CYS A 151 6.81 9.63 -11.49
N CYS A 152 6.66 8.30 -11.55
CA CYS A 152 7.77 7.40 -11.88
C CYS A 152 8.27 7.49 -13.34
N VAL A 153 7.50 8.12 -14.24
CA VAL A 153 7.95 8.36 -15.63
C VAL A 153 9.09 9.40 -15.68
N LEU A 154 9.19 10.27 -14.68
CA LEU A 154 10.16 11.38 -14.67
C LEU A 154 11.49 11.03 -14.00
N SER A 155 11.54 9.97 -13.18
CA SER A 155 12.77 9.51 -12.50
C SER A 155 13.66 8.60 -13.37
N ARG A 156 13.27 8.29 -14.62
CA ARG A 156 14.03 7.45 -15.56
C ARG A 156 15.10 8.20 -16.37
N SER A 157 15.65 9.29 -15.85
CA SER A 157 16.76 10.04 -16.45
C SER A 157 17.70 10.55 -15.35
N PRO A 158 19.04 10.45 -15.40
CA PRO A 158 19.98 9.47 -15.97
C PRO A 158 20.68 8.62 -14.86
N TRP A 159 20.03 8.35 -13.72
CA TRP A 159 20.64 7.62 -12.60
C TRP A 159 20.88 6.12 -12.87
N ALA A 160 20.24 5.53 -13.89
CA ALA A 160 20.30 4.09 -14.15
C ALA A 160 21.67 3.56 -14.65
N SER A 161 22.64 4.42 -14.97
CA SER A 161 23.92 4.00 -15.56
C SER A 161 25.05 3.73 -14.56
N SER A 162 24.88 4.03 -13.26
CA SER A 162 25.97 3.99 -12.28
C SER A 162 25.91 2.85 -11.25
N ALA A 163 24.97 1.91 -11.36
CA ALA A 163 24.74 0.87 -10.33
C ALA A 163 25.07 -0.57 -10.78
N THR A 164 25.84 -0.77 -11.86
CA THR A 164 26.35 -2.08 -12.27
C THR A 164 27.83 -2.24 -11.94
N SER A 165 28.17 -2.30 -10.66
CA SER A 165 29.41 -2.95 -10.20
C SER A 165 29.32 -3.27 -8.72
N SER A 166 29.62 -4.53 -8.37
CA SER A 166 29.48 -5.19 -7.06
C SER A 166 28.02 -5.50 -6.68
N THR A 167 27.59 -6.76 -6.62
CA THR A 167 27.95 -7.67 -5.51
C THR A 167 27.61 -9.11 -5.89
N SER A 168 28.56 -10.03 -5.71
CA SER A 168 28.39 -11.48 -5.79
C SER A 168 27.69 -12.00 -4.52
N ALA A 169 26.59 -12.73 -4.66
CA ALA A 169 25.86 -13.35 -3.56
C ALA A 169 26.40 -14.76 -3.25
N SER A 170 26.75 -15.03 -2.00
CA SER A 170 26.96 -16.37 -1.44
C SER A 170 25.76 -16.78 -0.58
N SER A 171 25.37 -18.04 -0.69
CA SER A 171 24.15 -18.69 -0.21
C SER A 171 24.25 -19.28 1.21
N SER A 172 23.14 -19.31 1.97
CA SER A 172 22.53 -20.52 2.60
C SER A 172 21.59 -20.23 3.81
N PRO A 173 20.68 -21.17 4.19
CA PRO A 173 19.36 -20.89 4.80
C PRO A 173 19.15 -21.47 6.23
N SER A 174 18.08 -21.02 6.93
CA SER A 174 17.25 -21.80 7.90
C SER A 174 16.18 -20.85 8.50
N ALA A 175 14.87 -21.05 8.33
CA ALA A 175 13.96 -22.02 8.97
C ALA A 175 13.70 -21.76 10.48
N CYS A 176 12.45 -21.37 10.81
CA CYS A 176 11.82 -21.69 12.10
C CYS A 176 10.29 -21.71 11.94
N SER A 177 9.72 -22.88 12.21
CA SER A 177 8.32 -23.08 12.57
C SER A 177 8.28 -23.45 14.04
N ALA A 178 7.42 -22.79 14.81
CA ALA A 178 6.61 -23.32 15.90
C ALA A 178 5.70 -22.19 16.40
#